data_AF-A0A284VU68-F1
#
_entry.id   AF-A0A284VU68-F1
#
_cell.length_a   1.000
_cell.length_b   1.000
_cell.length_c   1.000
_cell.angle_alpha   90.00
_cell.angle_beta   90.00
_cell.angle_gamma   90.00
#
_symmetry.space_group_name_H-M   'P 1'
#
loop_
_entity.id
_entity.type
_entity.pdbx_description
1 polymer ?
#
loop_
_entity_poly.entity_id
_entity_poly.type
_entity_poly.pdbx_seq_one_letter_code
_entity_poly.pdbx_strand_id
1 'polypeptide(L)' 'MLDLIKVEEVDNKVIIPKEDFEKIIADVDSLIETAEILSDKELIQQIKESERDIKEGKVKEIKSKKDIDALFL' A
#
# COMPACT_ATOMS: atom_id res chain seq x y z
N MET A 1 -13.27 -6.36 1.27
CA MET A 1 -13.54 -7.80 1.37
C MET A 1 -12.85 -8.27 2.64
N LEU A 2 -13.52 -8.96 3.55
CA LEU A 2 -12.87 -9.47 4.76
C LEU A 2 -12.26 -10.82 4.40
N ASP A 3 -10.93 -10.95 4.46
CA ASP A 3 -10.27 -12.22 4.22
C ASP A 3 -10.53 -13.16 5.41
N LEU A 4 -11.06 -14.35 5.11
CA LEU A 4 -11.27 -15.38 6.12
C LEU A 4 -9.93 -16.07 6.42
N ILE A 5 -9.50 -16.01 7.67
CA ILE A 5 -8.37 -16.79 8.17
C ILE A 5 -8.93 -18.13 8.67
N LYS A 6 -8.43 -19.24 8.12
CA LYS A 6 -8.81 -20.57 8.60
C LYS A 6 -7.99 -20.89 9.84
N VAL A 7 -8.66 -21.29 10.92
CA VAL A 7 -8.02 -21.70 12.16
C VAL A 7 -8.62 -23.03 12.59
N GLU A 8 -7.76 -24.00 12.90
CA GLU A 8 -8.17 -25.34 13.35
C GLU A 8 -7.52 -25.68 14.70
N GLU A 9 -8.24 -26.40 15.55
CA GLU A 9 -7.70 -26.95 16.80
C GLU A 9 -7.40 -28.44 16.61
N VAL A 10 -6.14 -28.83 16.81
CA VAL A 10 -5.67 -30.22 16.72
C VAL A 10 -4.80 -30.50 17.95
N ASP A 11 -5.13 -31.54 18.72
CA ASP A 11 -4.37 -31.95 19.93
C ASP A 11 -4.11 -30.80 20.93
N ASN A 12 -5.13 -30.00 21.26
CA ASN A 12 -5.05 -28.78 22.08
C ASN A 12 -4.07 -27.73 21.53
N LYS A 13 -3.78 -27.73 20.23
CA LYS A 13 -2.97 -26.71 19.54
C LYS A 13 -3.80 -26.02 18.48
N VAL A 14 -3.64 -24.70 18.40
CA VAL A 14 -4.22 -23.88 17.33
C VAL A 14 -3.26 -23.90 16.14
N ILE A 15 -3.75 -24.37 14.99
CA ILE A 15 -3.01 -24.44 13.73
C ILE A 15 -3.61 -23.43 12.76
N ILE A 16 -2.74 -22.61 12.19
CA ILE A 16 -3.07 -21.68 11.11
C ILE A 16 -2.36 -22.19 9.85
N PRO A 17 -3.06 -22.34 8.71
CA PRO A 17 -2.41 -22.64 7.45
C PRO A 17 -1.37 -21.60 7.13
N LYS A 18 -0.22 -22.04 6.60
CA LYS A 18 0.89 -21.15 6.25
C LYS A 18 0.45 -19.99 5.35
N GLU A 19 -0.38 -20.27 4.35
CA GLU A 19 -0.89 -19.25 3.41
C GLU A 19 -1.69 -18.15 4.12
N ASP A 20 -2.49 -18.51 5.12
CA ASP A 20 -3.26 -17.52 5.89
C ASP A 20 -2.36 -16.74 6.85
N PHE A 21 -1.31 -17.36 7.39
CA PHE A 21 -0.31 -16.64 8.17
C PHE A 21 0.50 -15.65 7.31
N GLU A 22 0.89 -16.02 6.09
CA GLU A 22 1.58 -15.14 5.15
C GLU A 22 0.73 -13.92 4.78
N LYS A 23 -0.59 -14.07 4.62
CA LYS A 23 -1.50 -12.94 4.43
C LYS A 23 -1.51 -11.99 5.62
N ILE A 24 -1.58 -12.53 6.85
CA ILE A 24 -1.54 -11.71 8.07
C ILE A 24 -0.25 -10.88 8.12
N ILE A 25 0.90 -11.48 7.78
CA ILE A 25 2.17 -10.74 7.72
C ILE A 25 2.09 -9.61 6.69
N ALA A 26 1.61 -9.88 5.48
CA ALA A 26 1.45 -8.85 4.45
C ALA A 26 0.51 -7.72 4.87
N ASP A 27 -0.60 -8.03 5.54
CA ASP A 27 -1.54 -7.04 6.06
C ASP A 27 -0.90 -6.18 7.15
N VAL A 28 -0.15 -6.80 8.06
CA VAL A 28 0.58 -6.09 9.12
C VAL A 28 1.63 -5.16 8.53
N ASP A 29 2.40 -5.63 7.54
CA ASP A 29 3.41 -4.81 6.85
C ASP A 29 2.76 -3.60 6.16
N SER A 30 1.63 -3.81 5.48
CA SER A 30 0.87 -2.71 4.84
C SER A 30 0.34 -1.69 5.85
N LEU A 31 -0.10 -2.14 7.02
CA LEU A 31 -0.55 -1.26 8.11
C LEU A 31 0.61 -0.47 8.71
N ILE A 32 1.79 -1.09 8.86
CA ILE A 32 3.00 -0.41 9.32
C ILE A 32 3.40 0.67 8.31
N GLU A 33 3.48 0.35 7.02
CA GLU A 33 3.78 1.31 5.96
C GLU A 33 2.78 2.49 5.98
N THR A 34 1.49 2.19 6.12
CA THR A 34 0.45 3.23 6.23
C THR A 34 0.68 4.12 7.46
N ALA A 35 1.05 3.53 8.60
CA ALA A 35 1.34 4.29 9.82
C ALA A 35 2.60 5.16 9.67
N GLU A 36 3.63 4.67 8.99
CA GLU A 36 4.84 5.42 8.66
C GLU A 36 4.50 6.63 7.78
N ILE A 37 3.71 6.44 6.71
CA ILE A 37 3.23 7.52 5.85
C ILE A 37 2.45 8.55 6.67
N LEU A 38 1.51 8.12 7.53
CA LEU A 38 0.70 9.00 8.37
C LEU A 38 1.51 9.77 9.42
N SER A 39 2.65 9.24 9.83
CA SER A 39 3.54 9.90 10.79
C SER A 39 4.30 11.09 10.17
N ASP A 40 4.46 11.10 8.84
CA ASP A 40 5.12 12.17 8.10
C ASP A 40 4.10 13.20 7.56
N LYS A 41 4.09 14.38 8.18
CA LYS A 41 3.18 15.47 7.82
C LYS A 41 3.45 16.05 6.42
N GLU A 42 4.71 16.09 6.00
CA GLU A 42 5.08 16.63 4.69
C GLU A 42 4.61 15.68 3.59
N LEU A 43 4.89 14.38 3.76
CA LEU A 43 4.45 13.34 2.84
C LEU A 43 2.92 13.31 2.70
N ILE A 44 2.18 13.38 3.82
CA ILE A 44 0.71 13.46 3.78
C ILE A 44 0.22 14.69 3.02
N GLN A 45 0.88 15.84 3.18
CA GLN A 45 0.52 17.04 2.44
C GLN A 45 0.76 16.87 0.93
N GLN A 46 1.91 16.30 0.54
CA GLN A 46 2.22 15.99 -0.86
C GLN A 46 1.24 15.00 -1.48
N ILE A 47 0.82 13.97 -0.74
CA ILE A 47 -0.22 13.01 -1.18
C ILE A 47 -1.54 13.73 -1.44
N LYS A 48 -2.00 14.58 -0.52
CA LYS A 48 -3.26 15.34 -0.68
C LYS A 48 -3.23 16.29 -1.88
N GLU A 49 -2.10 16.96 -2.10
CA GLU A 49 -1.92 17.83 -3.26
C GLU A 49 -1.93 17.05 -4.56
N SER A 50 -1.24 15.90 -4.58
CA SER A 50 -1.22 14.99 -5.73
C SER A 50 -2.62 14.45 -6.05
N GLU A 51 -3.41 14.05 -5.05
CA GLU A 51 -4.79 13.63 -5.25
C GLU A 51 -5.66 14.74 -5.86
N ARG A 52 -5.48 15.99 -5.42
CA ARG A 52 -6.17 17.14 -5.99
C ARG A 52 -5.76 17.36 -7.44
N ASP A 53 -4.47 17.33 -7.73
CA ASP A 53 -3.96 17.53 -9.09
C ASP A 53 -4.48 16.45 -10.05
N ILE A 54 -4.57 15.19 -9.61
CA ILE A 54 -5.20 14.10 -10.36
C ILE A 54 -6.69 14.39 -10.64
N LYS A 55 -7.45 14.78 -9.62
CA LYS A 55 -8.88 15.12 -9.75
C LYS A 55 -9.13 16.31 -10.67
N GLU A 56 -8.23 17.28 -10.67
CA GLU A 56 -8.29 18.47 -11.52
C GLU A 56 -7.71 18.23 -12.93
N GLY A 57 -7.19 17.04 -13.22
CA GLY A 57 -6.60 16.70 -14.51
C GLY A 57 -5.24 17.35 -14.76
N LYS A 58 -4.56 17.86 -13.73
CA LYS A 58 -3.20 18.37 -13.79
C LYS A 58 -2.18 17.24 -13.81
N VAL A 59 -2.35 16.31 -14.74
CA VAL A 59 -1.51 15.12 -14.91
C VAL A 59 -0.78 15.19 -16.24
N LYS A 60 0.44 14.64 -16.26
CA LYS A 60 1.21 14.47 -17.50
C LYS A 60 1.30 12.99 -17.82
N GLU A 61 0.71 12.58 -18.94
CA GLU A 61 0.86 11.21 -19.44
C GLU A 61 2.26 11.03 -20.03
N ILE A 62 2.96 9.97 -19.61
CA ILE A 62 4.30 9.61 -20.11
C ILE A 62 4.12 8.54 -21.18
N LYS A 63 4.49 8.85 -22.44
CA LYS A 63 4.32 7.94 -23.59
C LYS A 63 5.63 7.40 -24.15
N SER A 64 6.73 8.04 -23.80
CA SER A 64 8.03 7.75 -24.37
C SER A 64 9.14 8.00 -23.37
N LYS A 65 10.32 7.41 -23.64
CA LYS A 65 11.54 7.69 -22.89
C LYS A 65 11.86 9.19 -22.86
N LYS A 66 11.62 9.90 -23.96
CA LYS A 66 11.85 11.34 -24.06
C LYS A 66 11.03 12.13 -23.03
N ASP A 67 9.82 11.68 -22.72
CA ASP A 67 8.97 12.34 -21.73
C ASP A 67 9.53 12.18 -20.31
N ILE A 68 10.18 11.05 -20.02
CA ILE A 68 10.89 10.77 -18.76
C ILE A 68 12.16 11.61 -18.67
N ASP A 69 12.97 11.62 -19.73
CA ASP A 69 14.23 12.38 -19.76
C ASP A 69 13.97 13.88 -19.51
N ALA A 70 12.82 14.40 -19.96
CA ALA A 70 12.38 15.78 -19.73
C ALA A 70 11.90 16.10 -18.31
N LEU A 71 11.80 15.14 -17.38
CA LEU A 71 11.46 15.38 -15.97
C LEU A 71 12.67 15.71 -15.10
N PHE A 72 13.88 15.39 -15.58
CA PHE A 72 15.14 15.51 -14.83
C PHE A 72 16.09 16.58 -15.40
N LEU A 73 15.63 17.36 -16.37
CA LEU A 73 16.33 18.48 -17.01
C LEU A 73 15.72 19.81 -16.55
#